data_AF-A0A095ZZ77-F1
#
_entry.id   AF-A0A095ZZ77-F1
#
_cell.length_a   1.000
_cell.length_b   1.000
_cell.length_c   1.000
_cell.angle_alpha   90.00
_cell.angle_beta   90.00
_cell.angle_gamma   90.00
#
_symmetry.space_group_name_H-M   'P 1'
#
loop_
_entity.id
_entity.type
_entity.pdbx_description
1 polymer ?
#
loop_
_entity_poly.entity_id
_entity_poly.type
_entity_poly.pdbx_seq_one_letter_code
_entity_poly.pdbx_strand_id
1 'polypeptide(L)'
;GYRGWEQLSHADKWVLFPENIGKFLAIDEVALSNGELYTLVTNRDKHGKEGCLVAIVAGTKSDEVCKILDKIDEQQREQVEEVTLDLSDTMRKIVHHCFPKAQRVIDRFHIQKLACDAVQQIRIDYRWDAIQEATDDMENAKLEGKKYEPFIYENGDTRKELLARSRYLLFKSADKWTT
;
A
#
# COMPACT_ATOMS: atom_id res chain seq x y z
N GLY A 1 9.16 26.95 -22.05
CA GLY A 1 8.85 25.60 -22.57
C GLY A 1 9.84 24.60 -22.00
N TYR A 2 9.51 23.30 -21.96
CA TYR A 2 10.28 22.27 -21.24
C TYR A 2 11.78 22.21 -21.61
N ARG A 3 12.14 22.61 -22.84
CA ARG A 3 13.53 22.65 -23.34
C ARG A 3 14.44 23.63 -22.60
N GLY A 4 13.87 24.61 -21.90
CA GLY A 4 14.60 25.57 -21.06
C GLY A 4 14.49 25.29 -19.57
N TRP A 5 13.97 24.12 -19.18
CA TRP A 5 13.88 23.76 -17.77
C TRP A 5 15.25 23.40 -17.22
N GLU A 6 15.66 24.03 -16.13
CA GLU A 6 17.00 23.86 -15.54
C GLU A 6 17.28 22.40 -15.13
N GLN A 7 16.24 21.67 -14.77
CA GLN A 7 16.32 20.28 -14.34
C GLN A 7 16.31 19.28 -15.49
N LEU A 8 16.15 19.72 -16.75
CA LEU A 8 16.01 18.84 -17.91
C LEU A 8 17.16 17.84 -18.05
N SER A 9 18.38 18.23 -17.66
CA SER A 9 19.58 17.40 -17.77
C SER A 9 19.60 16.16 -16.86
N HIS A 10 18.80 16.15 -15.79
CA HIS A 10 18.73 15.07 -14.81
C HIS A 10 17.29 14.64 -14.49
N ALA A 11 16.29 15.16 -15.20
CA ALA A 11 14.87 14.94 -14.94
C ALA A 11 14.44 13.47 -15.10
N ASP A 12 15.23 12.67 -15.83
CA ASP A 12 15.10 11.21 -15.92
C ASP A 12 15.42 10.51 -14.60
N LYS A 13 16.26 11.10 -13.76
CA LYS A 13 16.71 10.55 -12.48
C LYS A 13 16.04 11.20 -11.28
N TRP A 14 15.90 12.52 -11.28
CA TRP A 14 15.24 13.20 -10.19
C TRP A 14 14.76 14.59 -10.60
N VAL A 15 13.72 15.01 -9.90
CA VAL A 15 13.10 16.33 -10.00
C VAL A 15 12.88 16.84 -8.59
N LEU A 16 13.19 18.11 -8.34
CA LEU A 16 13.11 18.74 -7.02
C LEU A 16 12.45 20.11 -7.10
N PHE A 17 11.51 20.38 -6.22
CA PHE A 17 10.86 21.68 -6.06
C PHE A 17 10.97 22.11 -4.59
N PRO A 18 12.14 22.63 -4.15
CA PRO A 18 12.34 23.05 -2.76
C PRO A 18 11.32 24.07 -2.27
N GLU A 19 10.81 24.91 -3.16
CA GLU A 19 9.77 25.92 -2.90
C GLU A 19 8.42 25.31 -2.46
N ASN A 20 8.19 24.03 -2.77
CA ASN A 20 6.95 23.33 -2.44
C ASN A 20 6.98 22.66 -1.06
N ILE A 21 8.11 22.71 -0.34
CA ILE A 21 8.22 22.15 1.00
C ILE A 21 7.21 22.83 1.96
N GLY A 22 6.60 22.02 2.82
CA GLY A 22 5.61 22.47 3.80
C GLY A 22 5.78 21.74 5.12
N LYS A 23 4.90 22.02 6.07
CA LYS A 23 4.97 21.44 7.42
C LYS A 23 4.58 19.96 7.43
N PHE A 24 3.67 19.57 6.54
CA PHE A 24 3.13 18.22 6.46
C PHE A 24 3.51 17.60 5.12
N LEU A 25 4.38 16.60 5.16
CA LEU A 25 4.81 15.88 3.96
C LEU A 25 4.28 14.44 3.95
N ALA A 26 4.24 13.85 2.77
CA ALA A 26 4.10 12.41 2.59
C ALA A 26 5.23 11.90 1.68
N ILE A 27 5.79 10.75 2.03
CA ILE A 27 6.77 10.04 1.22
C ILE A 27 6.22 8.66 0.88
N ASP A 28 6.25 8.32 -0.40
CA ASP A 28 5.72 7.05 -0.91
C ASP A 28 6.58 6.50 -2.06
N GLU A 29 6.47 5.19 -2.28
CA GLU A 29 7.10 4.48 -3.40
C GLU A 29 6.07 4.21 -4.49
N VAL A 30 6.36 4.60 -5.74
CA VAL A 30 5.51 4.29 -6.89
C VAL A 30 6.30 3.46 -7.90
N ALA A 31 5.72 2.34 -8.28
CA ALA A 31 6.18 1.55 -9.43
C ALA A 31 5.50 2.04 -10.71
N LEU A 32 6.30 2.47 -11.68
CA LEU A 32 5.83 2.75 -13.04
C LEU A 32 5.93 1.48 -13.91
N SER A 33 5.27 1.53 -15.07
CA SER A 33 5.36 0.51 -16.11
C SER A 33 6.82 0.15 -16.38
N ASN A 34 7.13 -1.15 -16.52
CA ASN A 34 8.48 -1.72 -16.71
C ASN A 34 9.32 -1.94 -15.43
N GLY A 35 8.75 -1.77 -14.24
CA GLY A 35 9.42 -2.13 -12.98
C GLY A 35 10.36 -1.04 -12.45
N GLU A 36 10.30 0.16 -13.01
CA GLU A 36 10.99 1.34 -12.48
C GLU A 36 10.29 1.81 -11.21
N LEU A 37 11.04 1.94 -10.12
CA LEU A 37 10.54 2.44 -8.85
C LEU A 37 10.95 3.90 -8.69
N TYR A 38 10.06 4.70 -8.11
CA TYR A 38 10.30 6.10 -7.81
C TYR A 38 9.90 6.39 -6.37
N THR A 39 10.70 7.20 -5.69
CA THR A 39 10.34 7.81 -4.41
C THR A 39 9.73 9.19 -4.67
N LEU A 40 8.51 9.41 -4.19
CA LEU A 40 7.83 10.70 -4.29
C LEU A 40 7.78 11.35 -2.92
N VAL A 41 8.04 12.66 -2.89
CA VAL A 41 7.81 13.50 -1.71
C VAL A 41 6.76 14.54 -2.09
N THR A 42 5.68 14.60 -1.31
CA THR A 42 4.55 15.48 -1.58
C THR A 42 4.18 16.30 -0.35
N ASN A 43 3.73 17.53 -0.57
CA ASN A 43 3.22 18.43 0.44
C ASN A 43 1.72 18.20 0.62
N ARG A 44 1.35 17.67 1.79
CA ARG A 44 -0.03 17.32 2.12
C ARG A 44 -0.94 18.54 2.30
N ASP A 45 -0.39 19.70 2.65
CA ASP A 45 -1.17 20.94 2.81
C ASP A 45 -1.77 21.41 1.49
N LYS A 46 -1.19 20.96 0.36
CA LYS A 46 -1.67 21.30 -0.98
C LYS A 46 -2.80 20.39 -1.45
N HIS A 47 -3.14 19.32 -0.74
CA HIS A 47 -4.23 18.41 -1.07
C HIS A 47 -4.23 17.94 -2.54
N GLY A 48 -3.05 17.62 -3.09
CA GLY A 48 -2.90 17.17 -4.47
C GLY A 48 -3.05 18.25 -5.55
N LYS A 49 -3.11 19.53 -5.16
CA LYS A 49 -3.19 20.67 -6.08
C LYS A 49 -1.78 21.14 -6.49
N GLU A 50 -1.73 22.25 -7.22
CA GLU A 50 -0.49 22.91 -7.60
C GLU A 50 0.41 23.19 -6.38
N GLY A 51 1.71 22.92 -6.55
CA GLY A 51 2.71 23.00 -5.48
C GLY A 51 2.74 21.80 -4.53
N CYS A 52 1.98 20.73 -4.81
CA CYS A 52 2.01 19.50 -4.00
C CYS A 52 3.32 18.73 -4.16
N LEU A 53 3.91 18.69 -5.36
CA LEU A 53 5.08 17.86 -5.60
C LEU A 53 6.36 18.53 -5.08
N VAL A 54 7.04 17.91 -4.13
CA VAL A 54 8.32 18.40 -3.57
C VAL A 54 9.50 17.71 -4.25
N ALA A 55 9.44 16.40 -4.44
CA ALA A 55 10.50 15.65 -5.09
C ALA A 55 9.98 14.41 -5.81
N ILE A 56 10.65 14.04 -6.90
CA ILE A 56 10.60 12.72 -7.52
C ILE A 56 12.04 12.24 -7.63
N VAL A 57 12.33 11.04 -7.14
CA VAL A 57 13.66 10.43 -7.26
C VAL A 57 13.50 9.03 -7.82
N ALA A 58 14.23 8.72 -8.89
CA ALA A 58 14.31 7.38 -9.46
C ALA A 58 15.05 6.45 -8.50
N GLY A 59 14.43 5.32 -8.20
CA GLY A 59 14.87 4.36 -7.21
C GLY A 59 14.27 4.61 -5.83
N THR A 60 14.51 3.65 -4.95
CA THR A 60 14.03 3.65 -3.56
C THR A 60 15.18 3.67 -2.56
N LYS A 61 16.43 3.47 -2.99
CA LYS A 61 17.59 3.37 -2.09
C LYS A 61 17.74 4.63 -1.23
N SER A 62 17.75 4.46 0.10
CA SER A 62 17.80 5.58 1.05
C SER A 62 18.93 6.55 0.76
N ASP A 63 20.13 6.04 0.46
CA ASP A 63 21.32 6.89 0.27
C ASP A 63 21.24 7.77 -0.99
N GLU A 64 20.55 7.30 -2.03
CA GLU A 64 20.35 8.07 -3.26
C GLU A 64 19.27 9.14 -3.06
N VAL A 65 18.15 8.77 -2.41
CA VAL A 65 17.07 9.71 -2.09
C VAL A 65 17.55 10.80 -1.14
N CYS A 66 18.28 10.44 -0.07
CA CYS A 66 18.85 11.39 0.88
C CYS A 66 19.75 12.42 0.17
N LYS A 67 20.65 11.98 -0.72
CA LYS A 67 21.53 12.89 -1.47
C LYS A 67 20.77 13.93 -2.30
N ILE A 68 19.58 13.58 -2.81
CA ILE A 68 18.75 14.52 -3.57
C ILE A 68 18.01 15.46 -2.63
N LEU A 69 17.41 14.94 -1.56
CA LEU A 69 16.68 15.76 -0.58
C LEU A 69 17.60 16.69 0.21
N ASP A 70 18.87 16.33 0.41
CA ASP A 70 19.89 17.18 1.04
C ASP A 70 20.23 18.43 0.21
N LYS A 71 19.77 18.50 -1.05
CA LYS A 71 19.84 19.73 -1.85
C LYS A 71 18.82 20.79 -1.41
N ILE A 72 17.78 20.39 -0.66
CA ILE A 72 16.85 21.31 -0.01
C ILE A 72 17.57 21.91 1.22
N ASP A 73 17.44 23.22 1.39
CA ASP A 73 18.05 23.93 2.50
C ASP A 73 17.67 23.28 3.85
N GLU A 74 18.67 23.15 4.72
CA GLU A 74 18.54 22.50 6.01
C GLU A 74 17.49 23.21 6.88
N GLN A 75 17.45 24.54 6.87
CA GLN A 75 16.46 25.29 7.65
C GLN A 75 15.03 25.00 7.18
N GLN A 76 14.81 24.77 5.88
CA GLN A 76 13.50 24.40 5.35
C GLN A 76 13.13 22.98 5.76
N ARG A 77 14.08 22.04 5.69
CA ARG A 77 13.86 20.64 6.09
C ARG A 77 13.55 20.50 7.59
N GLU A 78 14.17 21.34 8.42
CA GLU A 78 13.93 21.37 9.86
C GLU A 78 12.56 21.95 10.25
N GLN A 79 11.87 22.65 9.35
CA GLN A 79 10.52 23.19 9.58
C GLN A 79 9.41 22.16 9.34
N VAL A 80 9.75 20.98 8.82
CA VAL A 80 8.80 19.89 8.62
C VAL A 80 8.40 19.33 9.99
N GLU A 81 7.10 19.35 10.30
CA GLU A 81 6.54 18.93 11.58
C GLU A 81 6.07 17.46 11.52
N GLU A 82 5.55 17.01 10.38
CA GLU A 82 5.04 15.65 10.20
C GLU A 82 5.42 15.12 8.81
N VAL A 83 5.87 13.86 8.78
CA VAL A 83 5.99 13.09 7.54
C VAL A 83 5.15 11.83 7.66
N THR A 84 4.20 11.66 6.73
CA THR A 84 3.48 10.42 6.53
C THR A 84 4.29 9.48 5.64
N LEU A 85 4.45 8.22 6.05
CA LEU A 85 5.19 7.22 5.29
C LEU A 85 4.56 5.83 5.47
N ASP A 86 4.93 4.91 4.59
CA ASP A 86 4.60 3.50 4.74
C ASP A 86 5.44 2.83 5.85
N LEU A 87 5.37 1.50 5.92
CA LEU A 87 6.12 0.71 6.90
C LEU A 87 7.56 0.36 6.43
N SER A 88 8.03 0.91 5.31
CA SER A 88 9.35 0.62 4.74
C SER A 88 10.46 1.17 5.63
N ASP A 89 11.44 0.30 5.96
CA ASP A 89 12.64 0.74 6.70
C ASP A 89 13.48 1.74 5.90
N THR A 90 13.39 1.68 4.57
CA THR A 90 14.04 2.62 3.67
C THR A 90 13.46 4.03 3.84
N MET A 91 12.13 4.14 3.88
CA MET A 91 11.44 5.41 4.13
C MET A 91 11.75 5.96 5.51
N ARG A 92 11.82 5.10 6.53
CA ARG A 92 12.24 5.51 7.87
C ARG A 92 13.63 6.12 7.90
N LYS A 93 14.59 5.55 7.18
CA LYS A 93 15.96 6.09 7.07
C LYS A 93 15.98 7.45 6.38
N ILE A 94 15.23 7.60 5.28
CA ILE A 94 15.12 8.88 4.55
C ILE A 94 14.57 9.96 5.46
N VAL A 95 13.45 9.70 6.14
CA VAL A 95 12.83 10.70 7.03
C VAL A 95 13.73 11.05 8.20
N HIS A 96 14.38 10.05 8.80
CA HIS A 96 15.28 10.29 9.94
C HIS A 96 16.47 11.18 9.58
N HIS A 97 17.03 11.02 8.38
CA HIS A 97 18.14 11.82 7.88
C HIS A 97 17.70 13.20 7.37
N CYS A 98 16.72 13.23 6.46
CA CYS A 98 16.34 14.45 5.76
C CYS A 98 15.43 15.36 6.60
N PHE A 99 14.58 14.82 7.48
CA PHE A 99 13.60 15.58 8.24
C PHE A 99 13.68 15.25 9.75
N PRO A 100 14.82 15.52 10.40
CA PRO A 100 15.14 14.99 11.73
C PRO A 100 14.20 15.48 12.85
N LYS A 101 13.53 16.63 12.65
CA LYS A 101 12.58 17.22 13.61
C LYS A 101 11.14 16.77 13.40
N ALA A 102 10.83 16.08 12.30
CA ALA A 102 9.47 15.71 11.95
C ALA A 102 8.99 14.47 12.73
N GLN A 103 7.72 14.50 13.12
CA GLN A 103 7.01 13.32 13.60
C GLN A 103 6.73 12.37 12.44
N ARG A 104 6.97 11.08 12.66
CA ARG A 104 6.73 10.02 11.67
C ARG A 104 5.37 9.41 11.90
N VAL A 105 4.46 9.58 10.94
CA VAL A 105 3.12 9.02 10.99
C VAL A 105 3.03 7.88 9.99
N ILE A 106 2.60 6.71 10.45
CA ILE A 106 2.39 5.57 9.56
C ILE A 106 1.08 5.77 8.79
N ASP A 107 1.13 5.56 7.48
CA ASP A 107 -0.05 5.65 6.64
C ASP A 107 -1.11 4.60 7.03
N ARG A 108 -2.30 5.11 7.39
CA ARG A 108 -3.46 4.30 7.74
C ARG A 108 -3.91 3.41 6.60
N PHE A 109 -3.77 3.82 5.33
CA PHE A 109 -4.20 3.00 4.20
C PHE A 109 -3.32 1.76 4.02
N HIS A 110 -2.01 1.90 4.22
CA HIS A 110 -1.08 0.77 4.25
C HIS A 110 -1.42 -0.22 5.37
N ILE A 111 -1.74 0.27 6.56
CA ILE A 111 -2.18 -0.59 7.69
C ILE A 111 -3.49 -1.30 7.38
N GLN A 112 -4.48 -0.59 6.82
CA GLN A 112 -5.76 -1.18 6.44
C GLN A 112 -5.60 -2.26 5.38
N LYS A 113 -4.72 -2.04 4.39
CA LYS A 113 -4.39 -3.02 3.36
C LYS A 113 -3.76 -4.28 3.98
N LEU A 114 -2.77 -4.13 4.86
CA LEU A 114 -2.13 -5.26 5.54
C LEU A 114 -3.11 -6.10 6.36
N ALA A 115 -3.98 -5.45 7.14
CA ALA A 115 -5.02 -6.15 7.89
C ALA A 115 -5.99 -6.89 6.95
N CYS A 116 -6.35 -6.26 5.83
CA CYS A 116 -7.22 -6.85 4.82
C CYS A 116 -6.60 -8.09 4.18
N ASP A 117 -5.35 -7.98 3.76
CA ASP A 117 -4.61 -9.07 3.13
C ASP A 117 -4.42 -10.25 4.09
N ALA A 118 -4.12 -9.99 5.38
CA ALA A 118 -4.03 -11.03 6.40
C ALA A 118 -5.34 -11.79 6.60
N VAL A 119 -6.47 -11.07 6.70
CA VAL A 119 -7.79 -11.69 6.83
C VAL A 119 -8.17 -12.46 5.56
N GLN A 120 -7.81 -11.95 4.38
CA GLN A 120 -8.03 -12.67 3.13
C GLN A 120 -7.20 -13.95 3.04
N GLN A 121 -5.97 -13.94 3.55
CA GLN A 121 -5.13 -15.14 3.59
C GLN A 121 -5.77 -16.23 4.44
N ILE A 122 -6.21 -15.88 5.66
CA ILE A 122 -6.93 -16.81 6.55
C ILE A 122 -8.18 -17.39 5.85
N ARG A 123 -8.95 -16.55 5.14
CA ARG A 123 -10.12 -17.00 4.37
C ARG A 123 -9.72 -17.96 3.25
N ILE A 124 -8.61 -17.72 2.56
CA ILE A 124 -8.09 -18.60 1.50
C ILE A 124 -7.72 -19.96 2.10
N ASP A 125 -7.04 -19.97 3.24
CA ASP A 125 -6.63 -21.20 3.92
C ASP A 125 -7.86 -22.03 4.32
N TYR A 126 -8.84 -21.41 4.99
CA TYR A 126 -10.11 -22.09 5.31
C TYR A 126 -10.88 -22.57 4.08
N ARG A 127 -10.75 -21.89 2.94
CA ARG A 127 -11.40 -22.31 1.70
C ARG A 127 -10.72 -23.54 1.12
N TRP A 128 -9.40 -23.64 1.20
CA TRP A 128 -8.67 -24.84 0.83
C TRP A 128 -9.09 -26.02 1.70
N ASP A 129 -9.18 -25.83 3.02
CA ASP A 129 -9.66 -26.87 3.94
C ASP A 129 -11.07 -27.33 3.58
N ALA A 130 -11.99 -26.40 3.30
CA ALA A 130 -13.37 -26.73 2.92
C ALA A 130 -13.48 -27.45 1.55
N ILE A 131 -12.55 -27.19 0.62
CA ILE A 131 -12.47 -27.90 -0.65
C ILE A 131 -11.95 -29.32 -0.43
N GLN A 132 -10.93 -29.48 0.43
CA GLN A 132 -10.37 -30.78 0.77
C GLN A 132 -11.40 -31.65 1.50
N GLU A 133 -12.06 -31.11 2.53
CA GLU A 133 -13.14 -31.77 3.27
C GLU A 133 -14.25 -32.26 2.32
N ALA A 134 -14.70 -31.39 1.40
CA ALA A 134 -15.70 -31.79 0.41
C ALA A 134 -15.20 -32.90 -0.54
N THR A 135 -13.91 -32.92 -0.85
CA THR A 135 -13.30 -33.97 -1.68
C THR A 135 -13.27 -35.30 -0.94
N ASP A 136 -12.82 -35.28 0.30
CA ASP A 136 -12.76 -36.47 1.16
C ASP A 136 -14.17 -37.04 1.40
N ASP A 137 -15.18 -36.20 1.64
CA ASP A 137 -16.57 -36.63 1.80
C ASP A 137 -17.14 -37.27 0.53
N MET A 138 -16.82 -36.71 -0.65
CA MET A 138 -17.22 -37.29 -1.94
C MET A 138 -16.59 -38.67 -2.15
N GLU A 139 -15.31 -38.83 -1.79
CA GLU A 139 -14.61 -40.11 -1.86
C GLU A 139 -15.22 -41.13 -0.89
N ASN A 140 -15.48 -40.74 0.36
CA ASN A 140 -16.11 -41.60 1.37
C ASN A 140 -17.52 -42.03 0.96
N ALA A 141 -18.36 -41.11 0.47
CA ALA A 141 -19.70 -41.45 -0.03
C ALA A 141 -19.64 -42.48 -1.17
N LYS A 142 -18.67 -42.32 -2.09
CA LYS A 142 -18.43 -43.26 -3.17
C LYS A 142 -17.99 -44.64 -2.67
N LEU A 143 -17.12 -44.70 -1.66
CA LEU A 143 -16.69 -45.97 -1.04
C LEU A 143 -17.83 -46.67 -0.32
N GLU A 144 -18.73 -45.92 0.31
CA GLU A 144 -19.93 -46.45 0.98
C GLU A 144 -21.09 -46.77 0.02
N GLY A 145 -20.95 -46.47 -1.28
CA GLY A 145 -22.01 -46.64 -2.28
C GLY A 145 -23.20 -45.70 -2.09
N LYS A 146 -23.01 -44.60 -1.36
CA LYS A 146 -24.02 -43.57 -1.12
C LYS A 146 -23.83 -42.38 -2.05
N LYS A 147 -24.90 -41.63 -2.28
CA LYS A 147 -24.82 -40.35 -2.97
C LYS A 147 -24.24 -39.31 -2.00
N TYR A 148 -23.27 -38.52 -2.46
CA TYR A 148 -22.77 -37.37 -1.70
C TYR A 148 -23.83 -36.27 -1.63
N GLU A 149 -24.12 -35.80 -0.42
CA GLU A 149 -24.98 -34.65 -0.16
C GLU A 149 -24.21 -33.67 0.73
N PRO A 150 -23.84 -32.48 0.22
CA PRO A 150 -23.08 -31.51 0.99
C PRO A 150 -23.93 -30.90 2.10
N PHE A 151 -23.29 -30.53 3.21
CA PHE A 151 -23.93 -29.65 4.19
C PHE A 151 -24.14 -28.26 3.59
N ILE A 152 -25.37 -27.74 3.72
CA ILE A 152 -25.80 -26.44 3.23
C ILE A 152 -26.18 -25.58 4.43
N TYR A 153 -25.63 -24.37 4.52
CA TYR A 153 -25.95 -23.39 5.56
C TYR A 153 -27.33 -22.75 5.31
N GLU A 154 -27.87 -22.04 6.30
CA GLU A 154 -29.19 -21.37 6.21
C GLU A 154 -29.33 -20.43 5.00
N ASN A 155 -28.20 -19.92 4.51
CA ASN A 155 -28.12 -19.02 3.35
C ASN A 155 -28.09 -19.76 1.99
N GLY A 156 -28.16 -21.09 1.98
CA GLY A 156 -28.17 -21.89 0.74
C GLY A 156 -26.79 -22.25 0.19
N ASP A 157 -25.70 -21.81 0.83
CA ASP A 157 -24.34 -22.12 0.37
C ASP A 157 -23.75 -23.34 1.06
N THR A 158 -22.84 -24.03 0.37
CA THR A 158 -21.85 -24.90 1.00
C THR A 158 -20.72 -24.08 1.62
N ARG A 159 -19.94 -24.67 2.54
CA ARG A 159 -18.81 -24.00 3.22
C ARG A 159 -17.82 -23.33 2.25
N LYS A 160 -17.48 -24.02 1.15
CA LYS A 160 -16.55 -23.52 0.11
C LYS A 160 -17.12 -22.36 -0.72
N GLU A 161 -18.44 -22.33 -0.95
CA GLU A 161 -19.14 -21.24 -1.66
C GLU A 161 -19.25 -20.02 -0.76
N LEU A 162 -19.63 -20.22 0.50
CA LEU A 162 -19.68 -19.17 1.52
C LEU A 162 -18.33 -18.46 1.67
N LEU A 163 -17.25 -19.23 1.73
CA LEU A 163 -15.89 -18.69 1.78
C LEU A 163 -15.48 -18.00 0.48
N ALA A 164 -16.00 -18.41 -0.67
CA ALA A 164 -15.73 -17.73 -1.94
C ALA A 164 -16.41 -16.35 -1.99
N ARG A 165 -17.68 -16.26 -1.59
CA ARG A 165 -18.44 -14.99 -1.62
C ARG A 165 -18.06 -14.01 -0.50
N SER A 166 -17.51 -14.50 0.61
CA SER A 166 -17.08 -13.65 1.74
C SER A 166 -15.76 -12.89 1.50
N ARG A 167 -15.22 -12.92 0.27
CA ARG A 167 -14.03 -12.16 -0.12
C ARG A 167 -14.25 -10.67 0.15
N TYR A 168 -13.34 -10.07 0.92
CA TYR A 168 -13.39 -8.68 1.38
C TYR A 168 -14.65 -8.27 2.19
N LEU A 169 -15.47 -9.23 2.63
CA LEU A 169 -16.75 -8.96 3.28
C LEU A 169 -16.57 -8.22 4.62
N LEU A 170 -15.58 -8.63 5.41
CA LEU A 170 -15.26 -8.03 6.73
C LEU A 170 -14.77 -6.58 6.66
N PHE A 171 -14.52 -6.05 5.46
CA PHE A 171 -14.12 -4.66 5.21
C PHE A 171 -15.24 -3.83 4.57
N LYS A 172 -16.43 -4.42 4.39
CA LYS A 172 -17.65 -3.71 4.00
C LYS A 172 -18.51 -3.47 5.25
N SER A 173 -19.24 -2.35 5.28
CA SER A 173 -20.28 -2.14 6.31
C SER A 173 -21.22 -3.35 6.33
N ALA A 174 -21.69 -3.73 7.53
CA ALA A 174 -22.61 -4.85 7.72
C ALA A 174 -23.86 -4.72 6.83
N ASP A 175 -24.34 -3.50 6.61
CA ASP A 175 -25.50 -3.21 5.75
C ASP A 175 -25.26 -3.50 4.25
N LYS A 176 -24.00 -3.74 3.86
CA LYS A 176 -23.59 -4.06 2.49
C LYS A 176 -23.22 -5.54 2.34
N TRP A 177 -23.47 -6.35 3.35
CA TRP A 177 -23.29 -7.79 3.26
C TRP A 177 -24.46 -8.34 2.45
N THR A 178 -24.16 -8.95 1.31
CA THR A 178 -25.18 -9.65 0.51
C THR A 178 -25.61 -10.89 1.28
N THR A 179 -26.90 -10.96 1.60
CA THR A 179 -27.57 -12.16 2.12
C THR A 179 -27.43 -13.32 1.15
#